data_AF-A0A9X2LNY5-F1
#
_entry.id   AF-A0A9X2LNY5-F1
#
_cell.length_a   1.000
_cell.length_b   1.000
_cell.length_c   1.000
_cell.angle_alpha   90.00
_cell.angle_beta   90.00
_cell.angle_gamma   90.00
#
_symmetry.space_group_name_H-M   'P 1'
#
loop_
_entity.id
_entity.type
_entity.pdbx_description
1 polymer ?
#
loop_
_entity_poly.entity_id
_entity_poly.type
_entity_poly.pdbx_seq_one_letter_code
_entity_poly.pdbx_strand_id
1 'polypeptide(L)'
;MVALGYVACKVAAIIAAAAGNYGLNWDMLSTEVGPLFASAGAMLISSGFVYPAAHAWYKRRRDYLALRPLWLAAAEADGNVLLDPMPTRVQHHLAVRDLKWRLTRCLAEIRDAQLAMRVWEDPSVTALAEQRARAAGLSVEETEATAAAATFRAALRTRTAVIDRAARAAVAQGLPLPEVREIVAAVALKGLHGDDPITTAVPSQPGTPTDQIKERHNLVRISRALASPLVEDVLQATAPPKASRP
;
A
#
# COMPACT_ATOMS: atom_id res chain seq x y z
N MET A 1 11.78 36.06 2.41
CA MET A 1 11.72 36.41 3.85
C MET A 1 13.07 36.23 4.55
N VAL A 2 13.78 35.10 4.42
CA VAL A 2 15.13 34.92 5.04
C VAL A 2 16.20 35.86 4.46
N ALA A 3 16.10 36.20 3.16
CA ALA A 3 16.98 37.18 2.52
C ALA A 3 16.82 38.61 3.09
N LEU A 4 15.66 38.97 3.62
CA LEU A 4 15.43 40.31 4.19
C LEU A 4 16.19 40.51 5.51
N GLY A 5 16.29 39.47 6.34
CA GLY A 5 17.05 39.54 7.60
C GLY A 5 18.55 39.70 7.38
N TYR A 6 19.12 38.97 6.42
CA TYR A 6 20.53 39.10 6.05
C TYR A 6 20.85 40.48 5.46
N VAL A 7 19.99 40.96 4.55
CA VAL A 7 20.16 42.29 3.93
C VAL A 7 20.01 43.40 4.97
N ALA A 8 19.04 43.31 5.88
CA ALA A 8 18.86 44.30 6.95
C ALA A 8 20.07 44.37 7.89
N CYS A 9 20.63 43.23 8.32
CA CYS A 9 21.83 43.20 9.16
C CYS A 9 23.06 43.77 8.43
N LYS A 10 23.25 43.44 7.14
CA LYS A 10 24.34 43.98 6.33
C LYS A 10 24.22 45.48 6.11
N VAL A 11 23.02 45.98 5.81
CA VAL A 11 22.76 47.41 5.62
C VAL A 11 22.99 48.18 6.92
N ALA A 12 22.55 47.64 8.07
CA ALA A 12 22.82 48.24 9.38
C ALA A 12 24.32 48.31 9.71
N ALA A 13 25.08 47.25 9.40
CA ALA A 13 26.54 47.23 9.61
C ALA A 13 27.28 48.22 8.70
N ILE A 14 26.85 48.37 7.44
CA ILE A 14 27.46 49.30 6.47
C ILE A 14 27.14 50.76 6.86
N ILE A 15 25.89 51.05 7.27
CA ILE A 15 25.48 52.39 7.73
C ILE A 15 26.25 52.78 9.01
N ALA A 16 26.43 51.85 9.95
CA ALA A 16 27.19 52.08 11.18
C ALA A 16 28.70 52.29 10.92
N ALA A 17 29.28 51.55 9.97
CA ALA A 17 30.68 51.75 9.54
C ALA A 17 30.88 53.09 8.82
N ALA A 18 29.90 53.51 8.00
CA ALA A 18 29.91 54.81 7.32
C ALA A 18 29.75 56.00 8.30
N ALA A 19 29.21 55.76 9.49
CA ALA A 19 29.03 56.76 10.55
C ALA A 19 30.29 56.99 11.43
N GLY A 20 31.43 56.33 11.15
CA GLY A 20 32.74 56.67 11.71
C GLY A 20 33.06 56.13 13.12
N ASN A 21 32.30 55.17 13.65
CA ASN A 21 32.51 54.61 14.99
C ASN A 21 33.46 53.38 14.97
N TYR A 22 34.76 53.64 14.90
CA TYR A 22 35.83 52.61 14.86
C TYR A 22 36.21 51.98 16.23
N GLY A 23 35.50 52.32 17.32
CA GLY A 23 35.93 51.97 18.70
C GLY A 23 35.19 50.79 19.37
N LEU A 24 34.19 50.20 18.73
CA LEU A 24 33.46 49.03 19.23
C LEU A 24 33.82 47.80 18.40
N ASN A 25 33.80 46.62 19.00
CA ASN A 25 34.18 45.30 18.46
C ASN A 25 33.36 44.84 17.21
N TRP A 26 33.25 45.67 16.19
CA TRP A 26 32.50 45.44 14.96
C TRP A 26 33.17 44.40 14.05
N ASP A 27 34.50 44.27 14.12
CA ASP A 27 35.24 43.18 13.47
C ASP A 27 34.81 41.82 14.01
N MET A 28 34.52 41.70 15.32
CA MET A 28 34.03 40.46 15.91
C MET A 28 32.59 40.14 15.46
N LEU A 29 31.76 41.18 15.33
CA LEU A 29 30.37 41.05 14.84
C LEU A 29 30.32 40.63 13.36
N SER A 30 31.24 41.13 12.53
CA SER A 30 31.32 40.76 11.11
C SER A 30 31.97 39.39 10.91
N THR A 31 33.00 39.06 11.69
CA THR A 31 33.84 37.87 11.48
C THR A 31 33.28 36.62 12.15
N GLU A 32 32.63 36.74 13.32
CA GLU A 32 32.10 35.57 14.04
C GLU A 32 30.57 35.48 13.96
N VAL A 33 29.88 36.60 14.18
CA VAL A 33 28.40 36.60 14.26
C VAL A 33 27.77 36.49 12.86
N GLY A 34 28.36 37.14 11.85
CA GLY A 34 27.91 37.07 10.46
C GLY A 34 27.84 35.63 9.91
N PRO A 35 28.92 34.84 9.95
CA PRO A 35 28.93 33.45 9.48
C PRO A 35 28.01 32.52 10.28
N LEU A 36 27.86 32.74 11.60
CA LEU A 36 26.92 31.96 12.42
C LEU A 36 25.46 32.20 11.99
N PHE A 37 25.06 33.45 11.80
CA PHE A 37 23.70 33.77 11.32
C PHE A 37 23.47 33.29 9.87
N ALA A 38 24.48 33.38 9.01
CA ALA A 38 24.42 32.83 7.66
C ALA A 38 24.27 31.30 7.68
N SER A 39 25.00 30.61 8.56
CA SER A 39 24.92 29.15 8.72
C SER A 39 23.58 28.71 9.30
N ALA A 40 23.07 29.41 10.32
CA ALA A 40 21.74 29.16 10.89
C ALA A 40 20.63 29.40 9.86
N GLY A 41 20.74 30.48 9.07
CA GLY A 41 19.83 30.77 7.95
C GLY A 41 19.89 29.67 6.88
N ALA A 42 21.08 29.22 6.50
CA ALA A 42 21.27 28.13 5.55
C ALA A 42 20.70 26.80 6.07
N MET A 43 20.89 26.47 7.36
CA MET A 43 20.27 25.29 7.98
C MET A 43 18.75 25.38 7.98
N LEU A 44 18.18 26.54 8.30
CA LEU A 44 16.74 26.74 8.31
C LEU A 44 16.15 26.62 6.90
N ILE A 45 16.76 27.25 5.89
CA ILE A 45 16.37 27.09 4.49
C ILE A 45 16.48 25.63 4.06
N SER A 46 17.61 24.97 4.36
CA SER A 46 17.82 23.56 4.02
C SER A 46 16.78 22.66 4.68
N SER A 47 16.44 22.90 5.95
CA SER A 47 15.40 22.16 6.66
C SER A 47 14.01 22.36 6.03
N GLY A 48 13.72 23.57 5.52
CA GLY A 48 12.47 23.89 4.83
C GLY A 48 12.28 23.10 3.52
N PHE A 49 13.37 22.76 2.83
CA PHE A 49 13.32 21.92 1.63
C PHE A 49 13.35 20.42 1.94
N VAL A 50 14.14 20.00 2.93
CA VAL A 50 14.27 18.59 3.31
C VAL A 50 12.99 18.05 3.96
N TYR A 51 12.33 18.85 4.80
CA TYR A 51 11.13 18.44 5.53
C TYR A 51 9.99 17.92 4.63
N PRO A 52 9.49 18.66 3.62
CA PRO A 52 8.39 18.18 2.79
C PRO A 52 8.76 16.94 1.99
N ALA A 53 10.01 16.82 1.53
CA ALA A 53 10.50 15.65 0.82
C ALA A 53 10.55 14.41 1.75
N ALA A 54 11.10 14.57 2.95
CA ALA A 54 11.17 13.52 3.97
C ALA A 54 9.77 13.09 4.43
N HIS A 55 8.86 14.05 4.66
CA HIS A 55 7.49 13.77 5.05
C HIS A 55 6.74 12.99 3.95
N ALA A 56 6.85 13.42 2.69
CA ALA A 56 6.24 12.72 1.57
C ALA A 56 6.79 11.30 1.39
N TRP A 57 8.11 11.12 1.56
CA TRP A 57 8.75 9.81 1.53
C TRP A 57 8.25 8.91 2.66
N TYR A 58 8.22 9.41 3.90
CA TYR A 58 7.74 8.67 5.06
C TYR A 58 6.29 8.23 4.90
N LYS A 59 5.41 9.13 4.43
CA LYS A 59 4.00 8.81 4.15
C LYS A 59 3.86 7.70 3.12
N ARG A 60 4.54 7.81 1.98
CA ARG A 60 4.54 6.76 0.93
C ARG A 60 5.05 5.43 1.46
N ARG A 61 6.09 5.46 2.30
CA ARG A 61 6.67 4.25 2.91
C ARG A 61 5.68 3.60 3.85
N ARG A 62 5.00 4.38 4.69
CA ARG A 62 3.97 3.87 5.59
C ARG A 62 2.81 3.25 4.82
N ASP A 63 2.34 3.91 3.77
CA ASP A 63 1.23 3.41 2.95
C ASP A 63 1.62 2.11 2.23
N TYR A 64 2.84 2.06 1.66
CA TYR A 64 3.37 0.85 1.01
C TYR A 64 3.49 -0.33 1.99
N LEU A 65 4.00 -0.10 3.20
CA LEU A 65 4.08 -1.13 4.23
C LEU A 65 2.69 -1.55 4.73
N ALA A 66 1.73 -0.62 4.78
CA ALA A 66 0.36 -0.92 5.19
C ALA A 66 -0.37 -1.81 4.18
N LEU A 67 -0.02 -1.74 2.89
CA LEU A 67 -0.56 -2.60 1.82
C LEU A 67 0.11 -3.97 1.74
N ARG A 68 1.24 -4.17 2.42
CA ARG A 68 2.01 -5.43 2.38
C ARG A 68 1.17 -6.67 2.69
N PRO A 69 0.31 -6.70 3.73
CA PRO A 69 -0.52 -7.88 4.01
C PRO A 69 -1.43 -8.23 2.84
N LEU A 70 -2.08 -7.24 2.23
CA LEU A 70 -2.97 -7.45 1.09
C LEU A 70 -2.22 -7.89 -0.15
N TRP A 71 -1.03 -7.32 -0.42
CA TRP A 71 -0.17 -7.75 -1.51
C TRP A 71 0.32 -9.19 -1.32
N LEU A 72 0.67 -9.59 -0.09
CA LEU A 72 1.06 -10.99 0.19
C LEU A 72 -0.12 -11.96 0.00
N ALA A 73 -1.33 -11.57 0.40
CA ALA A 73 -2.52 -12.37 0.15
C ALA A 73 -2.85 -12.46 -1.35
N ALA A 74 -2.64 -11.39 -2.11
CA ALA A 74 -2.71 -11.39 -3.57
C ALA A 74 -1.63 -12.30 -4.20
N ALA A 75 -0.42 -12.32 -3.64
CA ALA A 75 0.68 -13.19 -4.08
C ALA A 75 0.38 -14.67 -3.91
N GLU A 76 -0.28 -15.02 -2.81
CA GLU A 76 -0.76 -16.37 -2.56
C GLU A 76 -1.85 -16.80 -3.56
N ALA A 77 -2.66 -15.84 -4.02
CA ALA A 77 -3.66 -16.04 -5.05
C ALA A 77 -3.02 -16.44 -6.38
N ASP A 78 -2.12 -15.62 -6.92
CA ASP A 78 -1.49 -15.90 -8.20
C ASP A 78 -0.08 -15.33 -8.27
N GLY A 79 0.90 -16.22 -8.08
CA GLY A 79 2.32 -15.88 -8.22
C GLY A 79 2.72 -15.45 -9.63
N ASN A 80 1.92 -15.75 -10.66
CA ASN A 80 2.18 -15.33 -12.04
C ASN A 80 1.66 -13.91 -12.35
N VAL A 81 0.69 -13.42 -11.57
CA VAL A 81 0.19 -12.03 -11.70
C VAL A 81 1.18 -11.03 -11.10
N LEU A 82 2.00 -11.46 -10.14
CA LEU A 82 3.00 -10.62 -9.51
C LEU A 82 4.35 -10.70 -10.23
N LEU A 83 4.67 -9.61 -10.90
CA LEU A 83 5.82 -9.52 -11.79
C LEU A 83 7.12 -9.10 -11.08
N ASP A 84 7.09 -8.59 -9.84
CA ASP A 84 8.29 -8.21 -9.07
C ASP A 84 8.12 -8.50 -7.56
N PRO A 85 8.98 -9.30 -6.92
CA PRO A 85 8.89 -9.53 -5.48
C PRO A 85 9.05 -8.24 -4.68
N MET A 86 8.21 -8.06 -3.66
CA MET A 86 8.31 -6.93 -2.74
C MET A 86 9.71 -6.90 -2.09
N PRO A 87 10.48 -5.80 -2.18
CA PRO A 87 11.86 -5.78 -1.71
C PRO A 87 11.97 -6.04 -0.22
N THR A 88 13.09 -6.65 0.19
CA THR A 88 13.41 -6.86 1.61
C THR A 88 13.58 -5.52 2.35
N ARG A 89 13.47 -5.52 3.69
CA ARG A 89 13.63 -4.31 4.52
C ARG A 89 14.91 -3.52 4.16
N VAL A 90 16.00 -4.21 3.84
CA VAL A 90 17.30 -3.62 3.50
C VAL A 90 17.29 -2.93 2.13
N GLN A 91 16.79 -3.58 1.08
CA GLN A 91 16.65 -3.00 -0.26
C GLN A 91 15.75 -1.76 -0.27
N HIS A 92 14.77 -1.72 0.65
CA HIS A 92 13.89 -0.58 0.85
C HIS A 92 14.52 0.66 1.47
N HIS A 93 15.55 0.51 2.30
CA HIS A 93 16.24 1.67 2.87
C HIS A 93 17.07 2.43 1.82
N LEU A 94 17.44 1.76 0.72
CA LEU A 94 18.24 2.33 -0.36
C LEU A 94 17.39 2.85 -1.55
N ALA A 95 16.14 2.39 -1.67
CA ALA A 95 15.26 2.74 -2.80
C ALA A 95 14.44 4.02 -2.56
N VAL A 96 15.09 5.19 -2.55
CA VAL A 96 14.41 6.49 -2.37
C VAL A 96 13.60 6.90 -3.61
N ARG A 97 14.09 6.58 -4.82
CA ARG A 97 13.50 7.04 -6.09
C ARG A 97 12.36 6.17 -6.61
N ASP A 98 12.39 4.87 -6.32
CA ASP A 98 11.46 3.91 -6.92
C ASP A 98 10.14 3.75 -6.17
N LEU A 99 10.02 4.34 -4.97
CA LEU A 99 8.87 4.09 -4.10
C LEU A 99 7.54 4.57 -4.69
N LYS A 100 7.54 5.67 -5.46
CA LYS A 100 6.31 6.14 -6.14
C LYS A 100 5.86 5.13 -7.20
N TRP A 101 6.78 4.71 -8.06
CA TRP A 101 6.48 3.73 -9.12
C TRP A 101 6.06 2.38 -8.53
N ARG A 102 6.76 1.90 -7.51
CA ARG A 102 6.43 0.66 -6.79
C ARG A 102 5.07 0.72 -6.12
N LEU A 103 4.71 1.86 -5.52
CA LEU A 103 3.39 2.04 -4.93
C LEU A 103 2.29 1.99 -5.99
N THR A 104 2.45 2.70 -7.11
CA THR A 104 1.48 2.66 -8.21
C THR A 104 1.32 1.25 -8.78
N ARG A 105 2.43 0.53 -8.96
CA ARG A 105 2.41 -0.86 -9.43
C ARG A 105 1.75 -1.80 -8.44
N CYS A 106 2.08 -1.71 -7.15
CA CYS A 106 1.46 -2.50 -6.08
C CYS A 106 -0.05 -2.31 -6.03
N LEU A 107 -0.55 -1.08 -6.24
CA LEU A 107 -1.99 -0.81 -6.32
C LEU A 107 -2.64 -1.50 -7.53
N ALA A 108 -1.98 -1.49 -8.70
CA ALA A 108 -2.49 -2.19 -9.89
C ALA A 108 -2.48 -3.71 -9.68
N GLU A 109 -1.39 -4.28 -9.19
CA GLU A 109 -1.26 -5.72 -8.90
C GLU A 109 -2.33 -6.20 -7.90
N ILE A 110 -2.63 -5.43 -6.85
CA ILE A 110 -3.70 -5.76 -5.89
C ILE A 110 -5.07 -5.76 -6.58
N ARG A 111 -5.34 -4.80 -7.47
CA ARG A 111 -6.61 -4.74 -8.21
C ARG A 111 -6.76 -5.89 -9.18
N ASP A 112 -5.70 -6.21 -9.91
CA ASP A 112 -5.69 -7.33 -10.85
C ASP A 112 -5.95 -8.65 -10.10
N ALA A 113 -5.34 -8.82 -8.92
CA ALA A 113 -5.61 -9.96 -8.06
C ALA A 113 -7.07 -9.97 -7.54
N GLN A 114 -7.60 -8.82 -7.10
CA GLN A 114 -9.01 -8.72 -6.68
C GLN A 114 -9.97 -9.06 -7.83
N LEU A 115 -9.69 -8.59 -9.04
CA LEU A 115 -10.48 -8.92 -10.23
C LEU A 115 -10.41 -10.42 -10.56
N ALA A 116 -9.22 -11.01 -10.51
CA ALA A 116 -9.03 -12.45 -10.72
C ALA A 116 -9.74 -13.29 -9.64
N MET A 117 -9.91 -12.76 -8.42
CA MET A 117 -10.60 -13.45 -7.34
C MET A 117 -12.12 -13.42 -7.42
N ARG A 118 -12.73 -12.54 -8.24
CA ARG A 118 -14.19 -12.38 -8.32
C ARG A 118 -14.96 -13.68 -8.56
N VAL A 119 -14.41 -14.57 -9.39
CA VAL A 119 -15.01 -15.88 -9.68
C VAL A 119 -15.12 -16.80 -8.46
N TRP A 120 -14.30 -16.58 -7.44
CA TRP A 120 -14.24 -17.38 -6.22
C TRP A 120 -14.99 -16.70 -5.06
N GLU A 121 -15.55 -15.51 -5.29
CA GLU A 121 -16.30 -14.77 -4.27
C GLU A 121 -17.67 -15.41 -4.00
N ASP A 122 -18.04 -15.43 -2.72
CA ASP A 122 -19.36 -15.87 -2.27
C ASP A 122 -20.13 -14.64 -1.74
N PRO A 123 -21.26 -14.24 -2.38
CA PRO A 123 -22.06 -13.10 -1.93
C PRO A 123 -22.54 -13.19 -0.48
N SER A 124 -22.70 -14.40 0.06
CA SER A 124 -23.12 -14.61 1.45
C SER A 124 -22.07 -14.16 2.46
N VAL A 125 -20.77 -14.29 2.11
CA VAL A 125 -19.65 -13.81 2.93
C VAL A 125 -19.69 -12.29 3.02
N THR A 126 -19.90 -11.61 1.88
CA THR A 126 -20.00 -10.14 1.82
C THR A 126 -21.13 -9.64 2.72
N ALA A 127 -22.34 -10.20 2.56
CA ALA A 127 -23.52 -9.81 3.33
C ALA A 127 -23.31 -10.03 4.84
N LEU A 128 -22.73 -11.16 5.23
CA LEU A 128 -22.45 -11.48 6.63
C LEU A 128 -21.38 -10.56 7.23
N ALA A 129 -20.33 -10.25 6.46
CA ALA A 129 -19.29 -9.33 6.90
C ALA A 129 -19.83 -7.91 7.10
N GLU A 130 -20.65 -7.40 6.18
CA GLU A 130 -21.31 -6.12 6.35
C GLU A 130 -22.23 -6.10 7.58
N GLN A 131 -23.03 -7.15 7.77
CA GLN A 131 -23.92 -7.27 8.92
C GLN A 131 -23.14 -7.20 10.24
N ARG A 132 -22.05 -7.96 10.35
CA ARG A 132 -21.22 -7.98 11.56
C ARG A 132 -20.47 -6.66 11.78
N ALA A 133 -19.95 -6.06 10.73
CA ALA A 133 -19.28 -4.77 10.81
C ALA A 133 -20.24 -3.65 11.26
N ARG A 134 -21.47 -3.62 10.70
CA ARG A 134 -22.53 -2.69 11.14
C ARG A 134 -22.93 -2.94 12.59
N ALA A 135 -23.10 -4.20 13.00
CA ALA A 135 -23.41 -4.55 14.38
C ALA A 135 -22.30 -4.16 15.37
N ALA A 136 -21.04 -4.14 14.92
CA ALA A 136 -19.89 -3.66 15.69
C ALA A 136 -19.76 -2.12 15.72
N GLY A 137 -20.67 -1.38 15.07
CA GLY A 137 -20.67 0.09 15.06
C GLY A 137 -19.58 0.72 14.19
N LEU A 138 -19.04 0.00 13.22
CA LEU A 138 -18.03 0.53 12.30
C LEU A 138 -18.62 1.61 11.38
N SER A 139 -17.76 2.53 10.91
CA SER A 139 -18.18 3.51 9.89
C SER A 139 -18.60 2.81 8.59
N VAL A 140 -19.26 3.55 7.69
CA VAL A 140 -19.63 3.01 6.37
C VAL A 140 -18.39 2.53 5.60
N GLU A 141 -17.33 3.35 5.57
CA GLU A 141 -16.08 3.01 4.88
C GLU A 141 -15.33 1.84 5.54
N GLU A 142 -15.40 1.72 6.87
CA GLU A 142 -14.82 0.59 7.60
C GLU A 142 -15.62 -0.70 7.40
N THR A 143 -16.95 -0.59 7.27
CA THR A 143 -17.84 -1.69 6.93
C THR A 143 -17.54 -2.22 5.54
N GLU A 144 -17.48 -1.33 4.54
CA GLU A 144 -17.11 -1.68 3.16
C GLU A 144 -15.72 -2.33 3.10
N ALA A 145 -14.74 -1.76 3.80
CA ALA A 145 -13.39 -2.30 3.85
C ALA A 145 -13.33 -3.68 4.53
N THR A 146 -14.13 -3.90 5.57
CA THR A 146 -14.22 -5.18 6.28
C THR A 146 -14.89 -6.25 5.41
N ALA A 147 -15.98 -5.88 4.72
CA ALA A 147 -16.65 -6.76 3.78
C ALA A 147 -15.71 -7.17 2.64
N ALA A 148 -15.07 -6.21 1.97
CA ALA A 148 -14.11 -6.49 0.91
C ALA A 148 -12.94 -7.38 1.38
N ALA A 149 -12.41 -7.14 2.58
CA ALA A 149 -11.35 -7.96 3.15
C ALA A 149 -11.80 -9.39 3.45
N ALA A 150 -13.00 -9.58 3.99
CA ALA A 150 -13.57 -10.89 4.27
C ALA A 150 -13.86 -11.67 2.98
N THR A 151 -14.47 -11.03 2.01
CA THR A 151 -14.77 -11.61 0.70
C THR A 151 -13.50 -12.04 -0.02
N PHE A 152 -12.47 -11.18 -0.03
CA PHE A 152 -11.18 -11.53 -0.63
C PHE A 152 -10.51 -12.72 0.05
N ARG A 153 -10.49 -12.78 1.40
CA ARG A 153 -9.94 -13.92 2.13
C ARG A 153 -10.74 -15.21 1.92
N ALA A 154 -12.07 -15.12 1.85
CA ALA A 154 -12.92 -16.26 1.57
C ALA A 154 -12.66 -16.81 0.16
N ALA A 155 -12.57 -15.93 -0.84
CA ALA A 155 -12.24 -16.27 -2.21
C ALA A 155 -10.90 -17.01 -2.30
N LEU A 156 -9.86 -16.54 -1.59
CA LEU A 156 -8.58 -17.23 -1.49
C LEU A 156 -8.72 -18.64 -0.89
N ARG A 157 -9.44 -18.77 0.24
CA ARG A 157 -9.68 -20.08 0.87
C ARG A 157 -10.40 -21.04 -0.08
N THR A 158 -11.44 -20.56 -0.77
CA THR A 158 -12.21 -21.35 -1.74
C THR A 158 -11.31 -21.82 -2.89
N ARG A 159 -10.56 -20.90 -3.50
CA ARG A 159 -9.64 -21.20 -4.60
C ARG A 159 -8.61 -22.25 -4.20
N THR A 160 -7.92 -22.05 -3.08
CA THR A 160 -6.91 -23.00 -2.58
C THR A 160 -7.52 -24.37 -2.30
N ALA A 161 -8.71 -24.41 -1.67
CA ALA A 161 -9.39 -25.68 -1.39
C ALA A 161 -9.80 -26.44 -2.66
N VAL A 162 -10.23 -25.73 -3.71
CA VAL A 162 -10.58 -26.31 -5.00
C VAL A 162 -9.35 -26.85 -5.72
N ILE A 163 -8.26 -26.07 -5.75
CA ILE A 163 -6.98 -26.50 -6.34
C ILE A 163 -6.44 -27.74 -5.63
N ASP A 164 -6.42 -27.73 -4.30
CA ASP A 164 -5.97 -28.88 -3.49
C ASP A 164 -6.81 -30.13 -3.74
N ARG A 165 -8.13 -29.97 -3.90
CA ARG A 165 -9.02 -31.09 -4.21
C ARG A 165 -8.72 -31.66 -5.60
N ALA A 166 -8.50 -30.80 -6.60
CA ALA A 166 -8.13 -31.23 -7.95
C ALA A 166 -6.79 -31.98 -7.96
N ALA A 167 -5.78 -31.43 -7.27
CA ALA A 167 -4.48 -32.07 -7.12
C ALA A 167 -4.58 -33.45 -6.46
N ARG A 168 -5.32 -33.55 -5.34
CA ARG A 168 -5.54 -34.83 -4.64
C ARG A 168 -6.29 -35.84 -5.51
N ALA A 169 -7.29 -35.41 -6.27
CA ALA A 169 -8.04 -36.30 -7.16
C ALA A 169 -7.16 -36.84 -8.29
N ALA A 170 -6.32 -35.98 -8.90
CA ALA A 170 -5.38 -36.36 -9.95
C ALA A 170 -4.32 -37.35 -9.44
N VAL A 171 -3.77 -37.12 -8.24
CA VAL A 171 -2.83 -38.04 -7.59
C VAL A 171 -3.49 -39.37 -7.23
N ALA A 172 -4.74 -39.36 -6.73
CA ALA A 172 -5.47 -40.58 -6.42
C ALA A 172 -5.79 -41.43 -7.65
N GLN A 173 -5.86 -40.82 -8.84
CA GLN A 173 -6.00 -41.50 -10.12
C GLN A 173 -4.67 -42.05 -10.65
N GLY A 174 -3.55 -41.80 -9.97
CA GLY A 174 -2.22 -42.26 -10.39
C GLY A 174 -1.61 -41.47 -11.55
N LEU A 175 -2.10 -40.25 -11.81
CA LEU A 175 -1.60 -39.43 -12.91
C LEU A 175 -0.15 -38.97 -12.67
N PRO A 176 0.69 -38.90 -13.71
CA PRO A 176 2.06 -38.42 -13.59
C PRO A 176 2.09 -36.91 -13.27
N LEU A 177 3.15 -36.46 -12.57
CA LEU A 177 3.28 -35.08 -12.10
C LEU A 177 3.06 -33.98 -13.16
N PRO A 178 3.50 -34.11 -14.43
CA PRO A 178 3.22 -33.11 -15.45
C PRO A 178 1.71 -32.91 -15.70
N GLU A 179 0.93 -33.99 -15.74
CA GLU A 179 -0.52 -33.94 -15.96
C GLU A 179 -1.24 -33.39 -14.73
N VAL A 180 -0.79 -33.73 -13.52
CA VAL A 180 -1.30 -33.12 -12.28
C VAL A 180 -1.10 -31.60 -12.30
N ARG A 181 0.06 -31.12 -12.75
CA ARG A 181 0.35 -29.68 -12.86
C ARG A 181 -0.53 -29.00 -13.89
N GLU A 182 -0.79 -29.65 -15.02
CA GLU A 182 -1.68 -29.12 -16.06
C GLU A 182 -3.13 -29.02 -15.56
N ILE A 183 -3.64 -30.06 -14.88
CA ILE A 183 -4.98 -30.03 -14.28
C ILE A 183 -5.08 -28.92 -13.24
N VAL A 184 -4.10 -28.79 -12.35
CA VAL A 184 -4.07 -27.73 -11.33
C VAL A 184 -4.02 -26.35 -11.98
N ALA A 185 -3.18 -26.14 -13.01
CA ALA A 185 -3.10 -24.89 -13.75
C ALA A 185 -4.43 -24.58 -14.45
N ALA A 186 -5.05 -25.57 -15.09
CA ALA A 186 -6.35 -25.42 -15.74
C ALA A 186 -7.45 -25.06 -14.73
N VAL A 187 -7.49 -25.68 -13.55
CA VAL A 187 -8.46 -25.36 -12.48
C VAL A 187 -8.21 -23.95 -11.92
N ALA A 188 -6.96 -23.56 -11.74
CA ALA A 188 -6.59 -22.21 -11.31
C ALA A 188 -7.01 -21.15 -12.33
N LEU A 189 -6.87 -21.45 -13.63
CA LEU A 189 -7.23 -20.58 -14.76
C LEU A 189 -8.71 -20.60 -15.13
N LYS A 190 -9.43 -21.69 -14.84
CA LYS A 190 -10.87 -21.82 -15.14
C LYS A 190 -11.71 -20.87 -14.30
N GLY A 191 -11.21 -20.43 -13.16
CA GLY A 191 -11.75 -19.27 -12.46
C GLY A 191 -11.65 -17.96 -13.28
N LEU A 192 -10.59 -17.76 -14.06
CA LEU A 192 -10.47 -16.57 -14.92
C LEU A 192 -11.39 -16.61 -16.16
N HIS A 193 -11.86 -17.79 -16.57
CA HIS A 193 -12.65 -17.99 -17.79
C HIS A 193 -14.07 -18.50 -17.50
N GLY A 194 -14.72 -18.00 -16.44
CA GLY A 194 -16.18 -18.16 -16.35
C GLY A 194 -16.81 -17.70 -17.67
N ASP A 195 -17.80 -18.44 -18.19
CA ASP A 195 -18.42 -18.27 -19.52
C ASP A 195 -19.09 -16.89 -19.77
N ASP A 196 -18.83 -15.90 -18.92
CA ASP A 196 -19.16 -14.52 -19.17
C ASP A 196 -18.17 -13.94 -20.19
N PRO A 197 -18.66 -13.33 -21.28
CA PRO A 197 -17.78 -12.58 -22.16
C PRO A 197 -17.11 -11.54 -21.29
N ILE A 198 -15.78 -11.62 -21.18
CA ILE A 198 -14.94 -10.59 -20.61
C ILE A 198 -15.44 -9.29 -21.21
N THR A 199 -16.21 -8.51 -20.44
CA THR A 199 -16.36 -7.09 -20.72
C THR A 199 -14.93 -6.63 -20.66
N THR A 200 -14.36 -6.41 -21.84
CA THR A 200 -13.00 -5.94 -22.03
C THR A 200 -12.82 -4.82 -21.04
N ALA A 201 -12.09 -5.11 -19.96
CA ALA A 201 -11.76 -4.11 -18.98
C ALA A 201 -10.93 -3.12 -19.78
N VAL A 202 -11.60 -2.03 -20.19
CA VAL A 202 -10.97 -0.87 -20.78
C VAL A 202 -9.77 -0.60 -19.88
N PRO A 203 -8.53 -0.60 -20.41
CA PRO A 203 -7.34 -0.39 -19.59
C PRO A 203 -7.64 0.83 -18.74
N SER A 204 -7.68 0.63 -17.42
CA SER A 204 -8.19 1.62 -16.49
C SER A 204 -7.45 2.92 -16.78
N GLN A 205 -8.13 3.88 -17.41
CA GLN A 205 -7.55 5.20 -17.65
C GLN A 205 -7.05 5.68 -16.30
N PRO A 206 -5.84 6.27 -16.22
CA PRO A 206 -5.35 6.78 -14.97
C PRO A 206 -6.39 7.76 -14.43
N GLY A 207 -7.10 7.33 -13.36
CA GLY A 207 -8.11 8.14 -12.71
C GLY A 207 -7.49 9.46 -12.27
N THR A 208 -8.32 10.47 -12.01
CA THR A 208 -7.81 11.77 -11.60
C THR A 208 -6.91 11.60 -10.36
N PRO A 209 -5.93 12.50 -10.11
CA PRO A 209 -5.05 12.38 -8.93
C PRO A 209 -5.83 12.20 -7.62
N THR A 210 -7.02 12.79 -7.53
CA THR A 210 -7.94 12.64 -6.41
C THR A 210 -8.47 11.22 -6.26
N ASP A 211 -8.82 10.56 -7.36
CA ASP A 211 -9.33 9.18 -7.36
C ASP A 211 -8.25 8.20 -6.91
N GLN A 212 -7.00 8.39 -7.34
CA GLN A 212 -5.87 7.56 -6.92
C GLN A 212 -5.59 7.67 -5.41
N ILE A 213 -5.77 8.87 -4.83
CA ILE A 213 -5.60 9.08 -3.39
C ILE A 213 -6.72 8.38 -2.62
N LYS A 214 -7.97 8.55 -3.04
CA LYS A 214 -9.14 7.89 -2.43
C LYS A 214 -8.99 6.38 -2.48
N GLU A 215 -8.62 5.86 -3.65
CA GLU A 215 -8.40 4.44 -3.84
C GLU A 215 -7.33 3.89 -2.91
N ARG A 216 -6.17 4.56 -2.86
CA ARG A 216 -5.08 4.13 -1.99
C ARG A 216 -5.52 4.09 -0.52
N HIS A 217 -6.29 5.08 -0.07
CA HIS A 217 -6.84 5.05 1.29
C HIS A 217 -7.82 3.89 1.49
N ASN A 218 -8.65 3.58 0.50
CA ASN A 218 -9.55 2.42 0.54
C ASN A 218 -8.77 1.10 0.67
N LEU A 219 -7.78 0.87 -0.19
CA LEU A 219 -6.95 -0.34 -0.14
C LEU A 219 -6.15 -0.46 1.16
N VAL A 220 -5.69 0.65 1.74
CA VAL A 220 -5.05 0.65 3.07
C VAL A 220 -6.04 0.24 4.17
N ARG A 221 -7.32 0.65 4.09
CA ARG A 221 -8.35 0.20 5.03
C ARG A 221 -8.62 -1.29 4.88
N ILE A 222 -8.80 -1.77 3.65
CA ILE A 222 -9.01 -3.19 3.34
C ILE A 222 -7.84 -4.02 3.88
N SER A 223 -6.60 -3.59 3.63
CA SER A 223 -5.41 -4.29 4.11
C SER A 223 -5.29 -4.33 5.63
N ARG A 224 -5.81 -3.33 6.35
CA ARG A 224 -5.87 -3.36 7.83
C ARG A 224 -6.98 -4.28 8.31
N ALA A 225 -8.15 -4.24 7.67
CA ALA A 225 -9.27 -5.10 7.98
C ALA A 225 -8.97 -6.58 7.72
N LEU A 226 -8.04 -6.89 6.79
CA LEU A 226 -7.60 -8.25 6.47
C LEU A 226 -7.16 -9.06 7.70
N ALA A 227 -6.55 -8.41 8.69
CA ALA A 227 -6.09 -9.02 9.94
C ALA A 227 -7.06 -8.79 11.13
N SER A 228 -8.26 -8.25 10.87
CA SER A 228 -9.25 -7.98 11.92
C SER A 228 -9.86 -9.29 12.46
N PRO A 229 -10.09 -9.39 13.78
CA PRO A 229 -10.84 -10.49 14.37
C PRO A 229 -12.22 -10.69 13.73
N LEU A 230 -12.90 -9.59 13.37
CA LEU A 230 -14.22 -9.65 12.72
C LEU A 230 -14.19 -10.42 11.41
N VAL A 231 -13.12 -10.26 10.62
CA VAL A 231 -12.97 -11.01 9.37
C VAL A 231 -12.76 -12.49 9.66
N GLU A 232 -11.99 -12.84 10.69
CA GLU A 232 -11.82 -14.24 11.07
C GLU A 232 -13.13 -14.87 11.54
N ASP A 233 -13.93 -14.16 12.34
CA ASP A 233 -15.25 -14.61 12.79
C ASP A 233 -16.20 -14.85 11.61
N VAL A 234 -16.15 -13.98 10.60
CA VAL A 234 -16.90 -14.18 9.34
C VAL A 234 -16.47 -15.47 8.67
N LEU A 235 -15.17 -15.65 8.45
CA LEU A 235 -14.67 -16.82 7.74
C LEU A 235 -14.89 -18.13 8.51
N GLN A 236 -14.94 -18.09 9.84
CA GLN A 236 -15.29 -19.24 10.67
C GLN A 236 -16.78 -19.59 10.55
N ALA A 237 -17.65 -18.58 10.53
CA ALA A 237 -19.09 -18.78 10.41
C ALA A 237 -19.50 -19.32 9.02
N THR A 238 -18.73 -19.01 7.98
CA THR A 238 -18.98 -19.49 6.60
C THR A 238 -18.20 -20.75 6.26
N ALA A 239 -17.38 -21.28 7.17
CA ALA A 239 -16.70 -22.54 6.93
C ALA A 239 -17.72 -23.69 6.88
N PRO A 240 -17.60 -24.65 5.94
CA PRO A 240 -18.48 -25.80 5.91
C PRO A 240 -18.34 -26.57 7.24
N PRO A 241 -19.44 -27.13 7.79
CA PRO A 241 -19.39 -27.89 9.02
C PRO A 241 -18.34 -29.01 8.89
N LYS A 242 -17.43 -29.10 9.86
CA LYS A 242 -16.48 -30.22 9.94
C LYS A 242 -17.30 -31.50 9.88
N ALA A 243 -17.09 -32.31 8.84
CA ALA A 243 -17.66 -33.64 8.77
C ALA A 243 -17.21 -34.39 10.04
N SER A 244 -18.16 -34.65 10.93
CA SER A 244 -17.97 -35.53 12.07
C SER A 244 -17.52 -36.88 11.52
N ARG A 245 -16.24 -37.23 11.78
CA ARG A 245 -15.72 -38.56 11.48
C ARG A 245 -16.60 -39.58 12.22
N PRO A 246 -17.14 -40.60 11.53
CA PRO A 246 -17.73 -41.75 12.18
C PRO A 246 -16.67 -42.55 12.95
#